data_AF-A0A0A3I3G5-F1
#
_entry.id   AF-A0A0A3I3G5-F1
#
_cell.length_a   1.000
_cell.length_b   1.000
_cell.length_c   1.000
_cell.angle_alpha   90.00
_cell.angle_beta   90.00
_cell.angle_gamma   90.00
#
_symmetry.space_group_name_H-M   'P 1'
#
loop_
_entity.id
_entity.type
_entity.pdbx_description
1 polymer ?
#
loop_
_entity_poly.entity_id
_entity_poly.type
_entity_poly.pdbx_seq_one_letter_code
_entity_poly.pdbx_strand_id
1 'polypeptide(L)'
;MLIGTVTFIIGWLTFLLFSDKKKFPLFVITVYVGIILALITDLMMFVYPLWHYQGTKIEQFCIQLLNGFGIYFVVIYLFLQSLPKKQTVISVIRHVFYWTLFSILLEILYLNIDFIRHGLWWNIGYSYIADWILFIIFYIHHKWASNHSIINGH
;
A
#
# COMPACT_ATOMS: atom_id res chain seq x y z
N MET A 1 9.61 13.46 -10.81
CA MET A 1 8.31 14.03 -10.39
C MET A 1 7.10 13.56 -11.21
N LEU A 2 7.10 13.70 -12.55
CA LEU A 2 5.91 13.44 -13.39
C LEU A 2 5.23 12.10 -13.14
N ILE A 3 5.99 11.00 -13.10
CA ILE A 3 5.45 9.65 -12.88
C ILE A 3 4.72 9.57 -11.53
N GLY A 4 5.29 10.13 -10.46
CA GLY A 4 4.64 10.16 -9.14
C GLY A 4 3.30 10.91 -9.16
N THR A 5 3.22 12.03 -9.88
CA THR A 5 1.95 12.76 -10.07
C THR A 5 0.93 11.94 -10.86
N VAL A 6 1.36 11.35 -11.97
CA VAL A 6 0.48 10.53 -12.82
C VAL A 6 -0.07 9.36 -12.02
N THR A 7 0.78 8.66 -11.28
CA THR A 7 0.39 7.55 -10.42
C THR A 7 -0.56 8.01 -9.31
N PHE A 8 -0.31 9.17 -8.68
CA PHE A 8 -1.22 9.74 -7.70
C PHE A 8 -2.60 10.01 -8.28
N ILE A 9 -2.67 10.64 -9.46
CA ILE A 9 -3.94 10.94 -10.15
C ILE A 9 -4.67 9.64 -10.50
N ILE A 10 -3.97 8.66 -11.08
CA ILE A 10 -4.56 7.36 -11.43
C ILE A 10 -5.08 6.65 -10.17
N GLY A 11 -4.32 6.67 -9.08
CA GLY A 11 -4.74 6.10 -7.79
C GLY A 11 -6.03 6.73 -7.30
N TRP A 12 -6.10 8.07 -7.24
CA TRP A 12 -7.29 8.77 -6.79
C TRP A 12 -8.49 8.58 -7.72
N LEU A 13 -8.29 8.56 -9.04
CA LEU A 13 -9.36 8.22 -10.00
C LEU A 13 -9.89 6.80 -9.74
N THR A 14 -8.99 5.84 -9.53
CA THR A 14 -9.35 4.45 -9.18
C THR A 14 -10.16 4.41 -7.88
N PHE A 15 -9.73 5.13 -6.86
CA PHE A 15 -10.48 5.25 -5.61
C PHE A 15 -11.87 5.85 -5.84
N LEU A 16 -11.98 6.96 -6.57
CA LEU A 16 -13.25 7.64 -6.79
C LEU A 16 -14.27 6.77 -7.54
N LEU A 17 -13.80 5.97 -8.49
CA LEU A 17 -14.62 5.09 -9.34
C LEU A 17 -14.98 3.76 -8.66
N PHE A 18 -14.06 3.14 -7.92
CA PHE A 18 -14.22 1.77 -7.44
C PHE A 18 -14.36 1.62 -5.92
N SER A 19 -14.19 2.70 -5.13
CA SER A 19 -14.35 2.61 -3.66
C SER A 19 -15.82 2.58 -3.23
N ASP A 20 -16.13 1.66 -2.30
CA ASP A 20 -17.36 1.72 -1.52
C ASP A 20 -17.24 2.77 -0.41
N LYS A 21 -17.56 4.02 -0.73
CA LYS A 21 -17.43 5.17 0.19
C LYS A 21 -18.28 5.03 1.46
N LYS A 22 -19.31 4.17 1.47
CA LYS A 22 -20.14 3.93 2.67
C LYS A 22 -19.37 3.20 3.77
N LYS A 23 -18.39 2.37 3.39
CA LYS A 23 -17.51 1.65 4.31
C LYS A 23 -16.25 2.42 4.68
N PHE A 24 -16.14 3.67 4.25
CA PHE A 24 -14.96 4.47 4.49
C PHE A 24 -14.56 4.54 5.97
N PRO A 25 -15.47 4.82 6.92
CA PRO A 25 -15.12 4.90 8.34
C PRO A 25 -14.59 3.58 8.92
N LEU A 26 -14.95 2.43 8.32
CA LEU A 26 -14.50 1.11 8.76
C LEU A 26 -13.03 0.87 8.40
N PHE A 27 -12.59 1.38 7.25
CA PHE A 27 -11.25 1.09 6.70
C PHE A 27 -10.22 2.18 7.01
N VAL A 28 -10.68 3.43 7.18
CA VAL A 28 -9.81 4.62 7.22
C VAL A 28 -8.73 4.55 8.30
N ILE A 29 -9.02 3.95 9.46
CA ILE A 29 -8.05 3.83 10.56
C ILE A 29 -6.85 2.97 10.11
N THR A 30 -7.11 1.78 9.55
CA THR A 30 -6.06 0.90 9.05
C THR A 30 -5.31 1.53 7.87
N VAL A 31 -6.02 2.27 7.02
CA VAL A 31 -5.40 3.00 5.90
C VAL A 31 -4.39 4.02 6.43
N TYR A 32 -4.75 4.84 7.42
CA TYR A 32 -3.81 5.79 8.02
C TYR A 32 -2.62 5.11 8.70
N VAL A 33 -2.84 3.99 9.40
CA VAL A 33 -1.75 3.19 9.97
C VAL A 33 -0.78 2.73 8.89
N GLY A 34 -1.28 2.27 7.75
CA GLY A 34 -0.41 1.87 6.65
C GLY A 34 0.30 3.03 5.96
N ILE A 35 -0.31 4.21 5.86
CA ILE A 35 0.40 5.43 5.39
C ILE A 35 1.54 5.78 6.34
N ILE A 36 1.29 5.76 7.65
CA ILE A 36 2.34 6.04 8.65
C ILE A 36 3.48 5.05 8.51
N LEU A 37 3.18 3.76 8.36
CA LEU A 37 4.19 2.73 8.14
C LEU A 37 5.00 3.00 6.86
N ALA A 38 4.34 3.34 5.76
CA ALA A 38 5.00 3.70 4.50
C ALA A 38 5.96 4.90 4.67
N LEU A 39 5.51 5.97 5.34
CA LEU A 39 6.35 7.16 5.58
C LEU A 39 7.54 6.86 6.51
N ILE A 40 7.36 6.02 7.53
CA ILE A 40 8.46 5.58 8.40
C ILE A 40 9.47 4.77 7.57
N THR A 41 9.00 3.84 6.76
CA THR A 41 9.88 3.03 5.91
C THR A 41 10.62 3.89 4.90
N ASP A 42 9.95 4.85 4.25
CA ASP A 42 10.58 5.82 3.35
C ASP A 42 11.63 6.67 4.07
N LEU A 43 11.39 7.07 5.32
CA LEU A 43 12.38 7.75 6.15
C LEU A 43 13.61 6.86 6.43
N MET A 44 13.40 5.57 6.70
CA MET A 44 14.49 4.61 6.90
C MET A 44 15.35 4.44 5.64
N MET A 45 14.77 4.56 4.44
CA MET A 45 15.52 4.46 3.18
C MET A 45 16.54 5.58 3.00
N PHE A 46 16.38 6.73 3.66
CA PHE A 46 17.42 7.77 3.66
C PHE A 46 18.67 7.35 4.42
N VAL A 47 18.53 6.46 5.41
CA VAL A 47 19.65 5.96 6.23
C VAL A 47 20.21 4.66 5.64
N TYR A 48 19.33 3.77 5.15
CA TYR A 48 19.70 2.48 4.59
C TYR A 48 18.96 2.26 3.25
N PRO A 49 19.55 2.68 2.12
CA PRO A 49 18.85 2.81 0.83
C PRO A 49 18.64 1.46 0.15
N LEU A 50 17.66 0.69 0.63
CA LEU A 50 17.20 -0.55 -0.02
C LEU A 50 16.48 -0.26 -1.33
N TRP A 51 15.86 0.90 -1.47
CA TRP A 51 15.40 1.44 -2.74
C TRP A 51 15.49 2.95 -2.75
N HIS A 52 15.47 3.54 -3.94
CA HIS A 52 15.43 4.99 -4.10
C HIS A 52 14.65 5.38 -5.37
N TYR A 53 14.08 6.57 -5.33
CA TYR A 53 13.42 7.20 -6.48
C TYR A 53 14.42 8.07 -7.24
N GLN A 54 14.20 8.23 -8.55
CA GLN A 54 14.99 9.16 -9.36
C GLN A 54 14.64 10.62 -9.09
N GLY A 55 15.64 11.50 -9.19
CA GLY A 55 15.49 12.95 -9.03
C GLY A 55 16.23 13.53 -7.83
N THR A 56 16.06 14.83 -7.63
CA THR A 56 16.62 15.58 -6.49
C THR A 56 16.00 15.13 -5.16
N LYS A 57 16.65 15.44 -4.03
CA LYS A 57 16.13 15.10 -2.69
C LYS A 57 14.69 15.61 -2.45
N ILE A 58 14.39 16.81 -2.94
CA ILE A 58 13.06 17.41 -2.83
C ILE A 58 12.06 16.62 -3.67
N GLU A 59 12.41 16.25 -4.90
CA GLU A 59 11.53 15.43 -5.75
C GLU A 59 11.28 14.05 -5.15
N GLN A 60 12.31 13.40 -4.59
CA GLN A 60 12.16 12.11 -3.92
C GLN A 60 11.20 12.21 -2.73
N PHE A 61 11.37 13.24 -1.90
CA PHE A 61 10.45 13.51 -0.78
C PHE A 61 9.01 13.74 -1.26
N CYS A 62 8.82 14.52 -2.32
CA CYS A 62 7.50 14.73 -2.91
C CYS A 62 6.91 13.42 -3.45
N ILE A 63 7.70 12.59 -4.12
CA ILE A 63 7.27 11.27 -4.62
C ILE A 63 6.82 10.38 -3.46
N GLN A 64 7.58 10.34 -2.36
CA GLN A 64 7.22 9.57 -1.17
C GLN A 64 5.89 10.02 -0.57
N LEU A 65 5.67 11.33 -0.43
CA LEU A 65 4.39 11.87 0.03
C LEU A 65 3.23 11.53 -0.91
N LEU A 66 3.44 11.66 -2.23
CA LEU A 66 2.45 11.29 -3.24
C LEU A 66 2.14 9.80 -3.21
N ASN A 67 3.14 8.95 -3.03
CA ASN A 67 2.93 7.51 -2.92
C ASN A 67 2.18 7.17 -1.63
N GLY A 68 2.54 7.79 -0.49
CA GLY A 68 1.86 7.63 0.80
C GLY A 68 0.36 7.94 0.71
N PHE A 69 0.02 9.17 0.34
CA PHE A 69 -1.38 9.62 0.28
C PHE A 69 -2.12 9.22 -1.00
N GLY A 70 -1.42 8.69 -2.00
CA GLY A 70 -1.96 8.17 -3.25
C GLY A 70 -1.98 6.65 -3.23
N ILE A 71 -0.89 6.03 -3.67
CA ILE A 71 -0.79 4.58 -3.87
C ILE A 71 -1.13 3.81 -2.59
N TYR A 72 -0.43 4.08 -1.48
CA TYR A 72 -0.62 3.32 -0.25
C TYR A 72 -2.04 3.49 0.27
N PHE A 73 -2.54 4.72 0.34
CA PHE A 73 -3.93 4.99 0.72
C PHE A 73 -4.92 4.14 -0.09
N VAL A 74 -4.83 4.22 -1.41
CA VAL A 74 -5.78 3.60 -2.32
C VAL A 74 -5.63 2.08 -2.30
N VAL A 75 -4.42 1.55 -2.38
CA VAL A 75 -4.17 0.10 -2.38
C VAL A 75 -4.64 -0.53 -1.08
N ILE A 76 -4.33 0.06 0.08
CA ILE A 76 -4.77 -0.47 1.38
C ILE A 76 -6.29 -0.44 1.47
N TYR A 77 -6.92 0.66 1.05
CA TYR A 77 -8.39 0.77 1.06
C TYR A 77 -9.03 -0.31 0.18
N LEU A 78 -8.55 -0.45 -1.07
CA LEU A 78 -9.09 -1.41 -2.03
C LEU A 78 -8.82 -2.86 -1.59
N PHE A 79 -7.68 -3.12 -0.97
CA PHE A 79 -7.36 -4.42 -0.36
C PHE A 79 -8.38 -4.78 0.73
N LEU A 80 -8.67 -3.85 1.66
CA LEU A 80 -9.62 -4.07 2.75
C LEU A 80 -11.06 -4.21 2.24
N GLN A 81 -11.49 -3.38 1.29
CA GLN A 81 -12.86 -3.46 0.78
C GLN A 81 -13.12 -4.77 0.02
N SER A 82 -12.09 -5.35 -0.59
CA SER A 82 -12.18 -6.55 -1.41
C SER A 82 -11.98 -7.84 -0.62
N LEU A 83 -11.84 -7.77 0.72
CA LEU A 83 -11.76 -8.95 1.57
C LEU A 83 -12.94 -9.92 1.32
N PRO A 84 -12.70 -11.23 1.35
CA PRO A 84 -13.73 -12.21 1.07
C PRO A 84 -14.85 -12.16 2.13
N LYS A 85 -16.11 -12.27 1.68
CA LYS A 85 -17.30 -12.26 2.57
C LYS A 85 -17.23 -13.36 3.64
N LYS A 86 -16.73 -14.54 3.26
CA LYS A 86 -16.43 -15.64 4.19
C LYS A 86 -14.91 -15.71 4.37
N GLN A 87 -14.42 -15.24 5.51
CA GLN A 87 -12.99 -15.14 5.82
C GLN A 87 -12.44 -16.44 6.40
N THR A 88 -12.32 -17.48 5.56
CA THR A 88 -11.55 -18.69 5.91
C THR A 88 -10.06 -18.43 5.71
N VAL A 89 -9.19 -19.17 6.41
CA VAL A 89 -7.73 -19.05 6.28
C VAL A 89 -7.29 -19.12 4.80
N ILE A 90 -7.81 -20.11 4.06
CA ILE A 90 -7.51 -20.30 2.63
C ILE A 90 -7.97 -19.10 1.80
N SER A 91 -9.16 -18.56 2.07
CA SER A 91 -9.69 -17.42 1.31
C SER A 91 -8.86 -16.16 1.52
N VAL A 92 -8.35 -15.93 2.74
CA VAL A 92 -7.50 -14.79 3.08
C VAL A 92 -6.11 -14.96 2.46
N ILE A 93 -5.52 -16.15 2.55
CA ILE A 93 -4.23 -16.44 1.90
C ILE A 93 -4.30 -16.20 0.39
N ARG A 94 -5.38 -16.69 -0.27
CA ARG A 94 -5.58 -16.46 -1.70
C ARG A 94 -5.77 -14.98 -2.02
N HIS A 95 -6.49 -14.25 -1.16
CA HIS A 95 -6.68 -12.81 -1.31
C HIS A 95 -5.37 -12.04 -1.24
N VAL A 96 -4.55 -12.32 -0.22
CA VAL A 96 -3.21 -11.74 -0.06
C VAL A 96 -2.34 -12.07 -1.26
N PHE A 97 -2.32 -13.35 -1.69
CA PHE A 97 -1.56 -13.77 -2.86
C PHE A 97 -1.89 -12.96 -4.13
N TYR A 98 -3.17 -12.73 -4.45
CA TYR A 98 -3.55 -11.94 -5.63
C TYR A 98 -3.15 -10.47 -5.51
N TRP A 99 -3.27 -9.89 -4.32
CA TRP A 99 -2.86 -8.51 -4.08
C TRP A 99 -1.34 -8.33 -4.10
N THR A 100 -0.58 -9.28 -3.56
CA THR A 100 0.88 -9.32 -3.69
C THR A 100 1.28 -9.49 -5.15
N LEU A 101 0.63 -10.38 -5.91
CA LEU A 101 0.93 -10.54 -7.33
C LEU A 101 0.70 -9.23 -8.10
N PHE A 102 -0.40 -8.54 -7.82
CA PHE A 102 -0.68 -7.22 -8.39
C PHE A 102 0.39 -6.19 -8.02
N SER A 103 0.81 -6.13 -6.75
CA SER A 103 1.85 -5.23 -6.26
C SER A 103 3.20 -5.47 -6.94
N ILE A 104 3.63 -6.73 -7.04
CA ILE A 104 4.88 -7.10 -7.73
C ILE A 104 4.83 -6.78 -9.22
N LEU A 105 3.69 -6.96 -9.89
CA LEU A 105 3.56 -6.56 -11.29
C LEU A 105 3.72 -5.05 -11.48
N LEU A 106 3.19 -4.24 -10.55
CA LEU A 106 3.41 -2.79 -10.55
C LEU A 106 4.86 -2.43 -10.26
N GLU A 107 5.52 -3.12 -9.32
CA GLU A 107 6.92 -2.89 -9.02
C GLU A 107 7.83 -3.20 -10.22
N ILE A 108 7.60 -4.33 -10.90
CA ILE A 108 8.31 -4.67 -12.14
C ILE A 108 8.11 -3.59 -13.20
N LEU A 109 6.89 -3.08 -13.37
CA LEU A 109 6.62 -1.96 -14.26
C LEU A 109 7.44 -0.72 -13.87
N TYR A 110 7.48 -0.37 -12.58
CA TYR A 110 8.21 0.80 -12.08
C TYR A 110 9.73 0.68 -12.20
N LEU A 111 10.28 -0.53 -12.03
CA LEU A 111 11.69 -0.82 -12.28
C LEU A 111 12.01 -0.65 -13.77
N ASN A 112 11.16 -1.17 -14.65
CA ASN A 112 11.38 -1.10 -16.11
C ASN A 112 11.36 0.34 -16.66
N ILE A 113 10.60 1.24 -16.03
CA ILE A 113 10.57 2.67 -16.43
C ILE A 113 11.52 3.53 -15.61
N ASP A 114 12.44 2.93 -14.85
CA ASP A 114 13.42 3.61 -14.00
C ASP A 114 12.79 4.56 -12.95
N PHE A 115 11.53 4.33 -12.57
CA PHE A 115 10.87 5.17 -11.57
C PHE A 115 11.40 4.89 -10.16
N ILE A 116 11.58 3.61 -9.85
CA ILE A 116 12.21 3.12 -8.62
C ILE A 116 13.43 2.30 -9.02
N ARG A 117 14.48 2.32 -8.19
CA ARG A 117 15.61 1.40 -8.31
C ARG A 117 15.86 0.69 -7.00
N HIS A 118 16.06 -0.61 -7.08
CA HIS A 118 16.57 -1.38 -5.95
C HIS A 118 18.01 -0.99 -5.63
N GLY A 119 18.32 -0.99 -4.34
CA GLY A 119 19.65 -0.76 -3.80
C GLY A 119 20.04 -1.90 -2.86
N LEU A 120 21.34 -1.95 -2.53
CA LEU A 120 21.92 -2.93 -1.63
C LEU A 120 21.52 -4.37 -2.04
N TRP A 121 20.96 -5.14 -1.11
CA TRP A 121 20.52 -6.52 -1.30
C TRP A 121 19.04 -6.64 -1.64
N TRP A 122 18.31 -5.52 -1.73
CA TRP A 122 16.88 -5.55 -2.01
C TRP A 122 16.61 -6.02 -3.43
N ASN A 123 15.57 -6.82 -3.59
CA ASN A 123 15.14 -7.37 -4.87
C ASN A 123 13.65 -7.74 -4.81
N ILE A 124 13.08 -8.12 -5.95
CA ILE A 124 11.67 -8.52 -6.08
C ILE A 124 11.25 -9.61 -5.08
N GLY A 125 12.14 -10.54 -4.72
CA GLY A 125 11.83 -11.58 -3.73
C GLY A 125 11.61 -11.01 -2.33
N TYR A 126 12.41 -10.03 -1.92
CA TYR A 126 12.22 -9.33 -0.65
C TYR A 126 10.98 -8.44 -0.66
N SER A 127 10.69 -7.76 -1.78
CA SER A 127 9.43 -7.03 -1.94
C SER A 127 8.21 -7.94 -1.81
N TYR A 128 8.26 -9.13 -2.41
CA TYR A 128 7.18 -10.11 -2.32
C TYR A 128 6.92 -10.50 -0.86
N ILE A 129 7.98 -10.83 -0.11
CA ILE A 129 7.86 -11.18 1.31
C ILE A 129 7.33 -9.99 2.12
N ALA A 130 7.81 -8.77 1.86
CA ALA A 130 7.36 -7.56 2.53
C ALA A 130 5.86 -7.30 2.30
N ASP A 131 5.38 -7.46 1.07
CA ASP A 131 3.96 -7.31 0.73
C ASP A 131 3.09 -8.31 1.49
N TRP A 132 3.51 -9.57 1.60
CA TRP A 132 2.82 -10.57 2.42
C TRP A 132 2.69 -10.13 3.87
N ILE A 133 3.81 -9.67 4.46
CA ILE A 133 3.83 -9.18 5.84
C ILE A 133 2.88 -7.98 6.00
N LEU A 134 2.95 -7.00 5.09
CA LEU A 134 2.14 -5.79 5.14
C LEU A 134 0.64 -6.11 5.01
N PHE A 135 0.23 -6.89 4.01
CA PHE A 135 -1.18 -7.24 3.83
C PHE A 135 -1.74 -8.04 5.00
N ILE A 136 -0.94 -8.93 5.61
CA ILE A 136 -1.33 -9.65 6.83
C ILE A 136 -1.50 -8.67 8.00
N ILE A 137 -0.56 -7.73 8.19
CA ILE A 137 -0.65 -6.70 9.22
C ILE A 137 -1.93 -5.87 9.03
N PHE A 138 -2.21 -5.41 7.81
CA PHE A 138 -3.42 -4.62 7.52
C PHE A 138 -4.69 -5.43 7.79
N TYR A 139 -4.72 -6.71 7.41
CA TYR A 139 -5.85 -7.59 7.70
C TYR A 139 -6.08 -7.77 9.20
N ILE A 140 -5.02 -8.07 9.97
CA ILE A 140 -5.11 -8.26 11.43
C ILE A 140 -5.53 -6.96 12.11
N HIS A 141 -4.89 -5.84 11.74
CA HIS A 141 -5.20 -4.53 12.29
C HIS A 141 -6.65 -4.12 12.00
N HIS A 142 -7.12 -4.31 10.76
CA HIS A 142 -8.51 -4.06 10.41
C HIS A 142 -9.48 -4.90 11.22
N LYS A 143 -9.21 -6.19 11.42
CA LYS A 143 -10.05 -7.08 12.23
C LYS A 143 -10.07 -6.66 13.70
N TRP A 144 -8.93 -6.25 14.24
CA TRP A 144 -8.83 -5.71 15.59
C TRP A 144 -9.63 -4.41 15.71
N ALA A 145 -9.44 -3.48 14.78
CA ALA A 145 -10.13 -2.19 14.76
C ALA A 145 -11.65 -2.37 14.61
N SER A 146 -12.12 -3.27 13.74
CA SER A 146 -13.55 -3.53 13.54
C SER A 146 -14.24 -4.10 14.77
N ASN A 147 -13.52 -4.91 15.55
CA ASN A 147 -14.04 -5.50 16.79
C ASN A 147 -14.10 -4.48 17.94
N HIS A 148 -13.27 -3.44 17.91
CA HIS A 148 -13.20 -2.40 18.95
C HIS A 148 -13.80 -1.07 18.49
N SER A 149 -14.26 -0.95 17.24
CA SER A 149 -14.87 0.27 16.76
C SER A 149 -16.27 0.42 17.37
N ILE A 150 -16.49 1.56 18.01
CA ILE A 150 -17.78 2.01 18.57
C ILE A 150 -18.86 2.11 17.48
N ILE A 151 -18.47 2.07 16.20
CA ILE A 151 -19.35 2.14 15.02
C ILE A 151 -20.22 0.86 14.89
N ASN A 152 -19.79 -0.26 15.47
CA ASN A 152 -20.62 -1.45 15.64
C ASN A 152 -21.28 -1.47 17.03
N GLY A 153 -21.83 -0.33 17.45
CA GLY A 153 -22.77 -0.31 18.56
C GLY A 153 -23.87 -1.34 18.27
N HIS A 154 -24.13 -2.18 19.27
CA HIS A 154 -25.35 -2.97 19.36
C HIS A 154 -26.61 -2.17 18.98
#